data_AF-A0A6B3FXK5-F1
#
_entry.id   AF-A0A6B3FXK5-F1
#
_cell.length_a   1.000
_cell.length_b   1.000
_cell.length_c   1.000
_cell.angle_alpha   90.00
_cell.angle_beta   90.00
_cell.angle_gamma   90.00
#
_symmetry.space_group_name_H-M   'P 1'
#
loop_
_entity.id
_entity.type
_entity.pdbx_description
1 polymer ?
#
loop_
_entity_poly.entity_id
_entity_poly.type
_entity_poly.pdbx_seq_one_letter_code
_entity_poly.pdbx_strand_id
1 'polypeptide(L)' 'SVYAQTLRPLDVVVVDDASTDGSRDIARTFPCVLVARPENGGVSAARNLGVAASSGHVLFFLDSDIALAPDAI' A
#
# COMPACT_ATOMS: atom_id res chain seq x y z
N SER A 1 7.43 -1.03 9.67
CA SER A 1 6.83 0.25 10.13
C SER A 1 5.31 0.14 10.24
N VAL A 2 4.58 -0.15 9.14
CA VAL A 2 3.10 -0.18 9.12
C VAL A 2 2.48 -1.20 10.09
N TYR A 3 2.95 -2.45 10.10
CA TYR A 3 2.43 -3.46 11.05
C TYR A 3 2.93 -3.30 12.49
N ALA A 4 3.80 -2.33 12.74
CA ALA A 4 4.33 -2.00 14.06
C ALA A 4 3.67 -0.74 14.65
N GLN A 5 2.61 -0.21 14.01
CA GLN A 5 1.90 0.96 14.53
C GLN A 5 1.14 0.64 15.82
N THR A 6 1.09 1.61 16.73
CA THR A 6 0.32 1.55 17.98
C THR A 6 -1.18 1.51 17.70
N LEU A 7 -1.66 2.32 16.75
CA LEU A 7 -2.97 2.15 16.13
C LEU A 7 -2.86 1.18 14.95
N ARG A 8 -3.48 0.01 15.06
CA ARG A 8 -3.43 -0.98 13.98
C ARG A 8 -4.32 -0.55 12.80
N PRO A 9 -3.79 -0.57 11.56
CA PRO A 9 -4.61 -0.29 10.39
C PRO A 9 -5.68 -1.37 10.22
N LEU A 10 -6.87 -0.97 9.75
CA LEU A 10 -7.97 -1.88 9.44
C LEU A 10 -7.60 -2.79 8.27
N ASP A 11 -7.16 -2.20 7.18
CA ASP A 11 -6.62 -2.85 5.99
C ASP A 11 -5.31 -2.18 5.57
N VAL A 12 -4.45 -2.95 4.93
CA VAL A 12 -3.25 -2.45 4.24
C VAL A 12 -3.40 -2.81 2.78
N VAL A 13 -3.50 -1.81 1.92
CA VAL A 13 -3.59 -1.97 0.48
C VAL A 13 -2.28 -1.55 -0.15
N VAL A 14 -1.64 -2.46 -0.88
CA VAL A 14 -0.45 -2.19 -1.68
C VAL A 14 -0.86 -2.21 -3.14
N VAL A 15 -0.57 -1.12 -3.85
CA VAL A 15 -0.81 -1.03 -5.30
C VAL A 15 0.53 -1.09 -6.02
N ASP A 16 0.75 -2.17 -6.76
CA ASP A 16 1.90 -2.31 -7.63
C ASP A 16 1.60 -1.72 -9.01
N ASP A 17 2.24 -0.59 -9.33
CA ASP A 17 2.06 0.16 -10.59
C ASP A 17 2.95 -0.38 -11.72
N ALA A 18 2.88 -1.70 -11.92
CA ALA A 18 3.68 -2.47 -12.87
C ALA A 18 5.20 -2.38 -12.62
N SER A 19 5.63 -2.66 -11.38
CA SER A 19 7.06 -2.76 -11.05
C SER A 19 7.75 -3.84 -11.91
N THR A 20 8.97 -3.56 -12.33
CA THR A 20 9.81 -4.47 -13.14
C THR A 20 10.86 -5.20 -12.31
N ASP A 21 10.81 -5.04 -11.00
CA ASP A 21 11.71 -5.68 -10.03
C ASP A 21 10.94 -6.66 -9.13
N GLY A 22 11.56 -7.11 -8.04
CA GLY A 22 10.96 -8.04 -7.09
C GLY A 22 9.89 -7.44 -6.16
N SER A 23 9.54 -6.15 -6.30
CA SER A 23 8.64 -5.46 -5.37
C SER A 23 7.28 -6.15 -5.23
N ARG A 24 6.70 -6.59 -6.35
CA ARG A 24 5.43 -7.33 -6.37
C ARG A 24 5.50 -8.63 -5.58
N ASP A 25 6.58 -9.39 -5.76
CA ASP A 25 6.76 -10.68 -5.10
C ASP A 25 6.99 -10.52 -3.60
N ILE A 26 7.74 -9.48 -3.21
CA ILE A 26 7.91 -9.10 -1.81
C ILE A 26 6.55 -8.72 -1.20
N ALA A 27 5.76 -7.88 -1.87
CA ALA A 27 4.46 -7.46 -1.37
C ALA A 27 3.50 -8.64 -1.12
N ARG A 28 3.55 -9.69 -1.96
CA ARG A 28 2.76 -10.93 -1.76
C ARG A 28 3.06 -11.66 -0.46
N THR A 29 4.24 -11.45 0.14
CA THR A 29 4.61 -12.10 1.41
C THR A 29 4.01 -11.43 2.64
N PHE A 30 3.46 -10.22 2.49
CA PHE A 30 2.84 -9.47 3.59
C PHE A 30 1.33 -9.71 3.65
N PRO A 31 0.71 -9.60 4.84
CA PRO A 31 -0.73 -9.72 5.01
C PRO A 31 -1.47 -8.45 4.55
N CYS A 32 -1.33 -8.11 3.27
CA CYS A 32 -1.93 -6.95 2.62
C CYS A 32 -2.83 -7.38 1.44
N VAL A 33 -3.72 -6.48 1.04
CA VAL A 33 -4.41 -6.58 -0.25
C VAL A 33 -3.47 -6.03 -1.33
N LEU A 34 -2.97 -6.91 -2.19
CA LEU A 34 -2.13 -6.52 -3.31
C LEU A 34 -2.96 -6.33 -4.58
N VAL A 35 -2.99 -5.10 -5.09
CA VAL A 35 -3.59 -4.76 -6.39
C VAL A 35 -2.47 -4.50 -7.38
N ALA A 36 -2.40 -5.27 -8.46
CA ALA A 36 -1.36 -5.14 -9.47
C ALA A 36 -1.94 -4.59 -10.77
N ARG A 37 -1.27 -3.59 -11.33
CA ARG A 37 -1.63 -3.03 -12.64
C ARG A 37 -0.89 -3.76 -13.76
N PRO A 38 -1.51 -3.86 -14.96
CA PRO A 38 -0.86 -4.43 -16.13
C PRO A 38 0.18 -3.48 -16.75
N GLU A 39 0.05 -2.18 -16.53
CA GLU A 39 0.93 -1.13 -17.04
C GLU A 39 1.08 0.01 -16.03
N ASN A 40 2.23 0.69 -16.08
CA ASN A 40 2.49 1.86 -15.24
C ASN A 40 1.62 3.02 -15.71
N GLY A 41 0.87 3.63 -14.80
CA GLY A 41 0.16 4.88 -15.09
C GLY A 41 0.28 5.92 -14.00
N GLY A 42 1.36 5.84 -13.23
CA GLY A 42 1.75 6.83 -12.24
C GLY A 42 0.98 6.77 -10.93
N VAL A 43 1.50 7.58 -9.99
CA VAL A 43 1.09 7.60 -8.58
C VAL A 43 -0.39 7.90 -8.38
N SER A 44 -1.00 8.79 -9.17
CA SER A 44 -2.41 9.15 -9.01
C SER A 44 -3.33 7.97 -9.34
N ALA A 45 -3.06 7.26 -10.43
CA ALA A 45 -3.85 6.09 -10.81
C ALA A 45 -3.66 4.93 -9.82
N ALA A 46 -2.43 4.74 -9.31
CA ALA A 46 -2.17 3.78 -8.24
C ALA A 46 -2.96 4.11 -6.95
N ARG A 47 -2.92 5.36 -6.49
CA ARG A 47 -3.66 5.81 -5.29
C ARG A 47 -5.17 5.67 -5.46
N ASN A 48 -5.72 6.01 -6.63
CA ASN A 48 -7.15 5.85 -6.90
C ASN A 48 -7.61 4.38 -6.86
N LEU A 49 -6.80 3.45 -7.40
CA LEU A 49 -7.07 2.02 -7.26
C LEU A 49 -6.98 1.56 -5.81
N GLY A 50 -6.02 2.08 -5.05
CA GLY A 50 -5.88 1.82 -3.62
C GLY A 50 -7.15 2.23 -2.86
N VAL A 51 -7.63 3.46 -3.08
CA VAL A 51 -8.88 3.98 -2.51
C VAL A 51 -10.07 3.07 -2.82
N ALA A 52 -10.20 2.63 -4.08
CA ALA A 52 -11.31 1.76 -4.50
C ALA A 52 -11.27 0.35 -3.86
N ALA A 53 -10.08 -0.11 -3.43
CA ALA A 53 -9.89 -1.39 -2.76
C ALA A 53 -9.90 -1.29 -1.22
N SER A 54 -9.92 -0.07 -0.67
CA SER A 54 -9.96 0.17 0.78
C SER A 54 -11.39 0.14 1.33
N SER A 55 -11.52 -0.26 2.59
CA SER A 55 -12.80 -0.35 3.32
C SER A 55 -12.92 0.66 4.47
N GLY A 56 -11.80 1.29 4.88
CA GLY A 56 -11.76 2.26 5.97
C GLY A 56 -12.43 3.60 5.65
N HIS A 57 -12.90 4.27 6.70
CA HIS A 57 -13.47 5.63 6.61
C HIS A 57 -12.40 6.73 6.49
N VAL A 58 -11.17 6.43 6.91
CA VAL A 58 -10.02 7.33 6.84
C VAL A 58 -8.92 6.61 6.07
N LEU A 59 -8.31 7.31 5.12
CA LEU A 59 -7.21 6.79 4.32
C LEU A 59 -5.92 7.51 4.69
N PHE A 60 -4.87 6.73 4.94
CA PHE A 60 -3.51 7.21 5.13
C PHE A 60 -2.66 6.73 3.95
N PHE A 61 -2.13 7.66 3.17
CA PHE A 61 -1.26 7.33 2.04
C PHE A 61 0.19 7.25 2.49
N LEU A 62 0.88 6.19 2.10
CA LEU A 62 2.29 5.96 2.39
C LEU A 62 3.02 5.57 1.11
N ASP A 63 4.08 6.31 0.77
CA ASP A 63 4.94 5.95 -0.35
C ASP A 63 5.86 4.78 0.05
N SER A 64 6.15 3.88 -0.89
CA SER A 64 6.84 2.60 -0.61
C SER A 64 8.29 2.74 -0.14
N ASP A 65 8.88 3.92 -0.32
CA ASP A 65 10.23 4.29 0.11
C ASP A 65 10.26 4.99 1.49
N ILE A 66 9.11 5.09 2.17
CA ILE A 66 8.99 5.76 3.47
C ILE A 66 8.75 4.76 4.62
N ALA A 67 9.45 4.98 5.73
CA ALA A 67 9.22 4.30 7.00
C ALA A 67 8.56 5.23 8.02
N LEU A 68 7.59 4.70 8.76
CA LEU A 68 6.88 5.40 9.83
C LEU A 68 7.47 5.07 11.21
N ALA A 69 7.47 6.08 12.09
CA ALA A 69 7.59 5.86 13.54
C ALA A 69 6.38 5.07 14.06
N PRO A 70 6.48 4.33 15.18
CA PRO A 70 5.39 3.47 15.67
C PRO A 70 4.06 4.16 16.00
N ASP A 71 4.04 5.48 16.16
CA ASP A 71 2.89 6.30 16.58
C ASP A 71 2.47 7.34 15.52
N ALA A 72 2.76 7.06 14.25
CA ALA A 72 2.48 7.97 13.13
C ALA A 72 1.03 7.88 12.60
N ILE A 73 0.38 6.74 12.82
CA ILE A 73 -1.05 6.50 12.55
C ILE A 73 -1.81 6.56 13.87
#